data_AF-A0A9D4JWT0-F1
#
_entry.id   AF-A0A9D4JWT0-F1
#
_cell.length_a   1.000
_cell.length_b   1.000
_cell.length_c   1.000
_cell.angle_alpha   90.00
_cell.angle_beta   90.00
_cell.angle_gamma   90.00
#
_symmetry.space_group_name_H-M   'P 1'
#
loop_
_entity.id
_entity.type
_entity.pdbx_description
1 polymer ?
#
loop_
_entity_poly.entity_id
_entity_poly.type
_entity_poly.pdbx_seq_one_letter_code
_entity_poly.pdbx_strand_id
1 'polypeptide(L)'
;MKYKDVVIDVLSVVYLFGKVWVDSAKVHVSCCVAVKNIERQLFMLPRATKMCLKTNSDTGFEVNMMDVYTEFSEKVVNKFKIGKFKTRKISKNYAFEIADVPAECDYLEIRYDERRLAIVFGTNTSSLERLLIDRKMKGPGWLDIKCPQNSSPPISWCKLEDFPRMRTERLAKTLVTVT
;
A
#
# COMPACT_ATOMS: atom_id res chain seq x y z
N MET A 1 19.32 -23.49 13.70
CA MET A 1 17.86 -23.38 13.46
C MET A 1 17.62 -22.07 12.69
N LYS A 2 17.36 -22.14 11.37
CA LYS A 2 17.21 -20.97 10.50
C LYS A 2 15.74 -20.53 10.50
N TYR A 3 15.39 -19.54 11.32
CA TYR A 3 14.12 -18.84 11.14
C TYR A 3 14.36 -17.74 10.10
N LYS A 4 13.81 -17.92 8.90
CA LYS A 4 13.59 -16.84 7.93
C LYS A 4 12.28 -16.17 8.33
N ASP A 5 12.34 -14.87 8.56
CA ASP A 5 11.25 -14.08 9.10
C ASP A 5 10.00 -14.15 8.21
N VAL A 6 8.85 -14.36 8.83
CA VAL A 6 7.54 -14.45 8.16
C VAL A 6 6.91 -13.06 8.15
N VAL A 7 6.80 -12.46 6.97
CA VAL A 7 6.00 -11.24 6.79
C VAL A 7 4.55 -11.64 6.57
N ILE A 8 3.66 -11.22 7.48
CA ILE A 8 2.24 -11.52 7.40
C ILE A 8 1.51 -10.25 6.96
N ASP A 9 0.77 -10.32 5.85
CA ASP A 9 -0.18 -9.30 5.39
C ASP A 9 -1.58 -9.64 5.92
N VAL A 10 -2.09 -8.81 6.83
CA VAL A 10 -3.45 -8.95 7.38
C VAL A 10 -4.15 -7.60 7.26
N LEU A 11 -5.16 -7.50 6.39
CA LEU A 11 -6.11 -6.38 6.30
C LEU A 11 -5.44 -4.98 6.42
N SER A 12 -4.55 -4.65 5.46
CA SER A 12 -3.88 -3.34 5.36
C SER A 12 -2.87 -3.04 6.48
N VAL A 13 -2.42 -4.09 7.17
CA VAL A 13 -1.32 -4.06 8.14
C VAL A 13 -0.25 -5.06 7.72
N VAL A 14 0.99 -4.59 7.68
CA VAL A 14 2.18 -5.43 7.41
C VAL A 14 3.00 -5.50 8.69
N TYR A 15 3.29 -6.72 9.14
CA TYR A 15 4.17 -6.96 10.28
C TYR A 15 5.59 -7.21 9.81
N LEU A 16 6.52 -6.38 10.26
CA LEU A 16 7.94 -6.46 9.96
C LEU A 16 8.68 -7.01 11.19
N PHE A 17 9.41 -8.11 11.01
CA PHE A 17 10.24 -8.70 12.05
C PHE A 17 11.70 -8.39 11.79
N GLY A 18 12.45 -8.20 12.87
CA GLY A 18 13.85 -7.80 12.76
C GLY A 18 14.58 -7.75 14.09
N LYS A 19 15.71 -7.05 14.10
CA LYS A 19 16.54 -6.82 15.27
C LYS A 19 16.74 -5.32 15.49
N VAL A 20 16.69 -4.92 16.76
CA VAL A 20 17.04 -3.56 17.19
C VAL A 20 18.25 -3.63 18.12
N TRP A 21 19.15 -2.66 18.01
CA TRP A 21 20.26 -2.49 18.96
C TRP A 21 19.76 -1.79 20.21
N VAL A 22 19.95 -2.41 21.37
CA VAL A 22 19.61 -1.82 22.67
C VAL A 22 20.90 -1.41 23.35
N ASP A 23 21.12 -0.09 23.45
CA ASP A 23 22.38 0.46 23.97
C ASP A 23 22.60 0.12 25.45
N SER A 24 21.55 0.13 26.26
CA SER A 24 21.61 -0.19 27.70
C SER A 24 22.07 -1.62 27.98
N ALA A 25 21.75 -2.56 27.08
CA ALA A 25 22.10 -3.97 27.20
C ALA A 25 23.23 -4.39 26.26
N LYS A 26 23.73 -3.47 25.42
CA LYS A 26 24.74 -3.70 24.37
C LYS A 26 24.50 -4.97 23.55
N VAL A 27 23.24 -5.24 23.21
CA VAL A 27 22.82 -6.47 22.54
C VAL A 27 21.73 -6.20 21.51
N HIS A 28 21.69 -7.02 20.47
CA HIS A 28 20.56 -7.07 19.55
C HIS A 28 19.43 -7.93 20.12
N VAL A 29 18.22 -7.38 20.13
CA VAL A 29 17.01 -8.11 20.52
C VAL A 29 16.04 -8.18 19.35
N SER A 30 15.20 -9.22 19.32
CA SER A 30 14.13 -9.33 18.33
C SER A 30 13.10 -8.23 18.53
N CYS A 31 12.62 -7.66 17.44
CA CYS A 31 11.56 -6.66 17.43
C CYS A 31 10.51 -6.94 16.36
N CYS A 32 9.28 -6.52 16.64
CA CYS A 32 8.17 -6.53 15.69
C CYS A 32 7.69 -5.10 15.48
N VAL A 33 7.48 -4.72 14.22
CA VAL A 33 6.97 -3.41 13.83
C VAL A 33 5.74 -3.61 12.97
N ALA A 34 4.59 -3.14 13.46
CA ALA A 34 3.35 -3.14 12.69
C ALA A 34 3.23 -1.85 11.86
N VAL A 35 3.28 -1.97 10.54
CA VAL A 35 3.03 -0.88 9.61
C VAL A 35 1.55 -0.87 9.26
N LYS A 36 0.82 0.13 9.78
CA LYS A 36 -0.63 0.30 9.58
C LYS A 36 -0.92 1.40 8.56
N ASN A 37 -2.18 1.47 8.13
CA ASN A 37 -2.70 2.50 7.22
C ASN A 37 -2.00 2.49 5.85
N ILE A 38 -1.73 1.30 5.32
CA ILE A 38 -1.25 1.14 3.94
C ILE A 38 -2.47 1.31 3.03
N GLU A 39 -2.57 2.47 2.36
CA GLU A 39 -3.65 2.76 1.42
C GLU A 39 -3.54 1.84 0.19
N ARG A 40 -4.68 1.32 -0.28
CA ARG A 40 -4.74 0.66 -1.60
C ARG A 40 -4.59 1.71 -2.68
N GLN A 41 -3.94 1.33 -3.78
CA GLN A 41 -3.72 2.18 -4.94
C GLN A 41 -4.25 1.50 -6.19
N LEU A 42 -5.02 2.24 -6.99
CA LEU A 42 -5.58 1.81 -8.25
C LEU A 42 -5.21 2.82 -9.34
N PHE A 43 -5.11 2.33 -10.57
CA PHE A 43 -4.91 3.16 -11.76
C PHE A 43 -6.04 2.87 -12.74
N MET A 44 -6.85 3.87 -13.05
CA MET A 44 -7.88 3.76 -14.09
C MET A 44 -7.36 4.36 -15.40
N LEU A 45 -7.42 3.57 -16.46
CA LEU A 45 -7.12 3.98 -17.81
C LEU A 45 -8.37 4.62 -18.45
N PRO A 46 -8.35 5.90 -18.86
CA PRO A 46 -9.42 6.48 -19.66
C PRO A 46 -9.56 5.73 -20.99
N ARG A 47 -10.80 5.52 -21.44
CA ARG A 47 -11.07 5.07 -22.82
C ARG A 47 -10.90 6.24 -23.78
N ALA A 48 -10.73 5.95 -25.08
CA ALA A 48 -10.72 7.00 -26.10
C ALA A 48 -12.07 7.72 -26.18
N THR A 49 -13.17 6.96 -26.17
CA THR A 49 -14.54 7.48 -26.34
C THR A 49 -15.49 6.99 -25.24
N LYS A 50 -16.51 7.80 -24.94
CA LYS A 50 -17.55 7.50 -23.96
C LYS A 50 -18.43 6.38 -24.47
N MET A 51 -18.70 5.41 -23.58
CA MET A 51 -19.51 4.25 -23.91
C MET A 51 -20.85 4.30 -23.17
N CYS A 52 -21.95 4.12 -23.90
CA CYS A 52 -23.28 4.07 -23.29
C CYS A 52 -23.50 2.68 -22.67
N LEU A 53 -23.49 2.58 -21.34
CA LEU A 53 -23.65 1.29 -20.64
C LEU A 53 -24.99 0.56 -20.91
N LYS A 54 -26.04 1.28 -21.31
CA LYS A 54 -27.36 0.69 -21.59
C LYS A 54 -27.44 0.01 -22.95
N THR A 55 -26.75 0.55 -23.96
CA THR A 55 -26.78 0.10 -25.35
C THR A 55 -25.47 -0.56 -25.78
N ASN A 56 -24.46 -0.55 -24.90
CA ASN A 56 -23.09 -0.99 -25.15
C ASN A 56 -22.49 -0.40 -26.44
N SER A 57 -22.93 0.81 -26.79
CA SER A 57 -22.55 1.49 -28.03
C SER A 57 -21.62 2.66 -27.74
N ASP A 58 -20.69 2.90 -28.66
CA ASP A 58 -19.85 4.09 -28.64
C ASP A 58 -20.71 5.33 -28.91
N THR A 59 -20.48 6.39 -28.14
CA THR A 59 -21.18 7.68 -28.31
C THR A 59 -20.38 8.68 -29.14
N GLY A 60 -19.12 8.36 -29.47
CA GLY A 60 -18.24 9.22 -30.28
C GLY A 60 -17.69 10.44 -29.54
N PHE A 61 -18.11 10.69 -28.29
CA PHE A 61 -17.57 11.77 -27.47
C PHE A 61 -16.29 11.34 -26.77
N GLU A 62 -15.26 12.18 -26.80
CA GLU A 62 -14.02 11.93 -26.08
C GLU A 62 -14.22 11.87 -24.55
N VAL A 63 -13.44 11.02 -23.88
CA VAL A 63 -13.46 10.89 -22.42
C VAL A 63 -12.45 11.84 -21.80
N ASN A 64 -12.92 12.73 -20.92
CA ASN A 64 -12.03 13.55 -20.11
C ASN A 64 -11.76 12.88 -18.76
N MET A 65 -10.66 13.26 -18.09
CA MET A 65 -10.30 12.74 -16.76
C MET A 65 -11.38 13.02 -15.71
N MET A 66 -12.12 14.12 -15.87
CA MET A 66 -13.25 14.43 -14.99
C MET A 66 -14.40 13.43 -15.16
N ASP A 67 -14.63 12.92 -16.37
CA ASP A 67 -15.65 11.90 -16.63
C ASP A 67 -15.28 10.58 -15.96
N VAL A 68 -14.01 10.19 -16.00
CA VAL A 68 -13.48 9.01 -15.31
C VAL A 68 -13.64 9.15 -13.80
N TYR A 69 -13.37 10.34 -13.26
CA TYR A 69 -13.58 10.62 -11.84
C TYR A 69 -15.05 10.50 -11.44
N THR A 70 -15.96 11.10 -12.21
CA THR A 70 -17.41 11.03 -11.96
C THR A 70 -17.89 9.59 -12.01
N GLU A 71 -17.45 8.81 -13.01
CA GLU A 71 -17.78 7.39 -13.12
C GLU A 71 -17.30 6.59 -11.91
N PHE A 72 -16.05 6.81 -11.47
CA PHE A 72 -15.52 6.18 -10.28
C PHE A 72 -16.34 6.53 -9.03
N SER A 73 -16.60 7.83 -8.82
CA SER A 73 -17.33 8.33 -7.65
C SER A 73 -18.78 7.83 -7.61
N GLU A 74 -19.47 7.79 -8.75
CA GLU A 74 -20.89 7.42 -8.77
C GLU A 74 -21.10 5.91 -8.77
N LYS A 75 -20.28 5.15 -9.51
CA LYS A 75 -20.50 3.71 -9.70
C LYS A 75 -19.67 2.87 -8.74
N VAL A 76 -18.40 3.20 -8.52
CA VAL A 76 -17.48 2.35 -7.77
C VAL A 76 -17.56 2.68 -6.28
N VAL A 77 -17.42 3.95 -5.91
CA VAL A 77 -17.44 4.38 -4.50
C VAL A 77 -18.78 4.02 -3.84
N ASN A 78 -19.90 4.27 -4.50
CA ASN A 78 -21.22 3.93 -3.97
C ASN A 78 -21.45 2.42 -3.88
N LYS A 79 -21.06 1.64 -4.90
CA LYS A 79 -21.25 0.19 -4.92
C LYS A 79 -20.42 -0.51 -3.84
N PHE A 80 -19.16 -0.08 -3.68
CA PHE A 80 -18.21 -0.70 -2.76
C PHE A 80 -18.14 0.00 -1.40
N LYS A 81 -18.96 1.04 -1.17
CA LYS A 81 -19.02 1.82 0.07
C LYS A 81 -17.63 2.31 0.52
N ILE A 82 -16.85 2.83 -0.44
CA ILE A 82 -15.53 3.38 -0.16
C ILE A 82 -15.70 4.68 0.63
N GLY A 83 -15.18 4.73 1.86
CA GLY A 83 -15.39 5.86 2.76
C GLY A 83 -14.59 7.11 2.37
N LYS A 84 -13.26 7.04 2.48
CA LYS A 84 -12.35 8.14 2.15
C LYS A 84 -11.38 7.68 1.06
N PHE A 85 -11.30 8.47 0.00
CA PHE A 85 -10.36 8.25 -1.09
C PHE A 85 -9.74 9.57 -1.56
N LYS A 86 -8.60 9.46 -2.22
CA LYS A 86 -7.84 10.55 -2.84
C LYS A 86 -7.65 10.19 -4.30
N THR A 87 -7.75 11.17 -5.19
CA THR A 87 -7.48 10.97 -6.62
C THR A 87 -6.43 11.94 -7.11
N ARG A 88 -5.67 11.54 -8.13
CA ARG A 88 -4.78 12.43 -8.86
C ARG A 88 -4.56 11.92 -10.29
N LYS A 89 -4.35 12.86 -11.22
CA LYS A 89 -3.87 12.55 -12.56
C LYS A 89 -2.38 12.18 -12.49
N ILE A 90 -1.97 11.09 -13.14
CA ILE A 90 -0.57 10.66 -13.23
C ILE A 90 -0.28 10.03 -14.59
N SER A 91 0.87 10.36 -15.19
CA SER A 91 1.35 9.71 -16.41
C SER A 91 2.17 8.47 -16.04
N LYS A 92 1.88 7.33 -16.69
CA LYS A 92 2.54 6.04 -16.44
C LYS A 92 2.86 5.35 -17.75
N ASN A 93 3.93 4.57 -17.72
CA ASN A 93 4.33 3.73 -18.83
C ASN A 93 3.86 2.29 -18.59
N TYR A 94 3.36 1.64 -19.63
CA TYR A 94 2.93 0.25 -19.62
C TYR A 94 3.55 -0.48 -20.80
N ALA A 95 4.24 -1.60 -20.55
CA ALA A 95 4.97 -2.35 -21.59
C ALA A 95 4.77 -3.86 -21.46
N PHE A 96 3.59 -4.29 -21.01
CA PHE A 96 3.26 -5.70 -20.80
C PHE A 96 2.20 -6.17 -21.81
N GLU A 97 1.63 -7.34 -21.57
CA GLU A 97 0.94 -8.17 -22.58
C GLU A 97 -0.45 -7.68 -23.02
N ILE A 98 -1.02 -6.64 -22.40
CA ILE A 98 -2.38 -6.18 -22.74
C ILE A 98 -2.34 -5.33 -24.02
N ALA A 99 -2.96 -5.85 -25.08
CA ALA A 99 -2.86 -5.34 -26.45
C ALA A 99 -3.51 -3.96 -26.73
N ASP A 100 -4.25 -3.38 -25.79
CA ASP A 100 -5.00 -2.12 -26.00
C ASP A 100 -4.52 -0.98 -25.10
N VAL A 101 -3.42 -1.16 -24.37
CA VAL A 101 -2.88 -0.14 -23.46
C VAL A 101 -1.71 0.58 -24.13
N PRO A 102 -1.78 1.90 -24.32
CA PRO A 102 -0.67 2.67 -24.87
C PRO A 102 0.59 2.57 -24.02
N ALA A 103 1.76 2.68 -24.66
CA ALA A 103 3.06 2.60 -23.98
C ALA A 103 3.24 3.67 -22.89
N GLU A 104 2.68 4.86 -23.12
CA GLU A 104 2.61 5.98 -22.18
C GLU A 104 1.19 6.55 -22.21
N CYS A 105 0.57 6.70 -21.05
CA CYS A 105 -0.78 7.26 -20.95
C CYS A 105 -0.99 7.96 -19.60
N ASP A 106 -1.99 8.83 -19.56
CA ASP A 106 -2.47 9.47 -18.35
C ASP A 106 -3.53 8.60 -17.66
N TYR A 107 -3.29 8.25 -16.41
CA TYR A 107 -4.17 7.45 -15.56
C TYR A 107 -4.77 8.30 -14.44
N LEU A 108 -5.94 7.89 -13.97
CA LEU A 108 -6.49 8.38 -12.71
C LEU A 108 -5.98 7.46 -11.60
N GLU A 109 -5.01 7.95 -10.84
CA GLU A 109 -4.55 7.28 -9.64
C GLU A 109 -5.56 7.54 -8.52
N ILE A 110 -6.00 6.45 -7.89
CA ILE A 110 -6.94 6.48 -6.78
C ILE A 110 -6.29 5.79 -5.60
N ARG A 111 -6.29 6.45 -4.45
CA ARG A 111 -5.83 5.90 -3.17
C ARG A 111 -6.95 5.89 -2.16
N TYR A 112 -7.12 4.80 -1.44
CA TYR A 112 -8.21 4.68 -0.48
C TYR A 112 -7.83 3.76 0.68
N ASP A 113 -8.35 4.10 1.87
CA ASP A 113 -8.15 3.29 3.08
C ASP A 113 -9.20 2.19 3.07
N GLU A 114 -8.78 0.97 2.76
CA GLU A 114 -9.69 -0.14 2.62
C GLU A 114 -9.36 -1.21 3.66
N ARG A 115 -10.28 -1.40 4.62
CA ARG A 115 -10.18 -2.45 5.64
C ARG A 115 -11.04 -3.68 5.31
N ARG A 116 -11.85 -3.66 4.24
CA ARG A 116 -13.06 -4.52 4.14
C ARG A 116 -13.53 -5.01 2.75
N LEU A 117 -12.79 -4.86 1.66
CA LEU A 117 -13.13 -5.50 0.38
C LEU A 117 -12.10 -6.60 0.09
N ALA A 118 -12.36 -7.75 0.70
CA ALA A 118 -12.15 -8.98 -0.02
C ALA A 118 -13.13 -8.98 -1.21
N ILE A 119 -12.72 -9.56 -2.34
CA ILE A 119 -13.57 -9.83 -3.50
C ILE A 119 -13.73 -8.65 -4.48
N VAL A 120 -12.62 -8.22 -5.09
CA VAL A 120 -12.61 -7.82 -6.51
C VAL A 120 -11.41 -8.50 -7.15
N PHE A 121 -11.66 -9.45 -8.06
CA PHE A 121 -10.61 -10.12 -8.83
C PHE A 121 -9.97 -9.12 -9.80
N GLY A 122 -8.63 -9.04 -9.80
CA GLY A 122 -7.85 -8.27 -10.78
C GLY A 122 -7.09 -7.04 -10.25
N THR A 123 -7.26 -6.66 -8.98
CA THR A 123 -6.57 -5.53 -8.32
C THR A 123 -5.80 -5.99 -7.08
N ASN A 124 -5.06 -7.10 -7.21
CA ASN A 124 -4.50 -7.90 -6.11
C ASN A 124 -3.08 -7.48 -5.64
N THR A 125 -2.69 -6.21 -5.78
CA THR A 125 -1.41 -5.77 -5.17
C THR A 125 -1.51 -5.88 -3.65
N SER A 126 -0.69 -6.72 -3.05
CA SER A 126 -0.66 -6.92 -1.60
C SER A 126 -0.23 -5.65 -0.87
N SER A 127 -0.63 -5.49 0.40
CA SER A 127 -0.17 -4.36 1.23
C SER A 127 1.35 -4.40 1.39
N LEU A 128 1.90 -5.61 1.43
CA LEU A 128 3.34 -5.86 1.46
C LEU A 128 4.03 -5.32 0.21
N GLU A 129 3.61 -5.77 -0.98
CA GLU A 129 4.20 -5.34 -2.25
C GLU A 129 4.17 -3.82 -2.37
N ARG A 130 3.03 -3.21 -2.03
CA ARG A 130 2.87 -1.75 -2.00
C ARG A 130 3.91 -1.08 -1.11
N LEU A 131 4.07 -1.59 0.11
CA LEU A 131 5.05 -1.07 1.06
C LEU A 131 6.48 -1.19 0.53
N LEU A 132 6.84 -2.35 -0.03
CA LEU A 132 8.18 -2.61 -0.55
C LEU A 132 8.53 -1.69 -1.72
N ILE A 133 7.60 -1.52 -2.67
CA ILE A 133 7.78 -0.64 -3.83
C ILE A 133 7.86 0.84 -3.39
N ASP A 134 6.93 1.30 -2.56
CA ASP A 134 6.88 2.70 -2.12
C ASP A 134 8.11 3.12 -1.29
N ARG A 135 8.63 2.20 -0.47
CA ARG A 135 9.81 2.43 0.36
C ARG A 135 11.11 1.98 -0.30
N LYS A 136 11.06 1.50 -1.55
CA LYS A 136 12.22 0.99 -2.31
C LYS A 136 13.02 -0.06 -1.53
N MET A 137 12.32 -0.92 -0.80
CA MET A 137 12.92 -2.00 -0.03
C MET A 137 13.30 -3.14 -0.97
N LYS A 138 14.58 -3.50 -1.01
CA LYS A 138 15.13 -4.50 -1.93
C LYS A 138 15.69 -5.72 -1.18
N GLY A 139 14.98 -6.17 -0.14
CA GLY A 139 15.40 -7.24 0.77
C GLY A 139 15.80 -6.73 2.15
N PRO A 140 16.50 -7.55 2.95
CA PRO A 140 16.91 -7.20 4.31
C PRO A 140 17.78 -5.94 4.36
N GLY A 141 17.47 -5.03 5.28
CA GLY A 141 18.19 -3.77 5.41
C GLY A 141 17.87 -3.00 6.67
N TRP A 142 18.67 -1.99 6.96
CA TRP A 142 18.41 -1.06 8.05
C TRP A 142 17.29 -0.11 7.68
N LEU A 143 16.29 0.00 8.55
CA LEU A 143 15.17 0.92 8.44
C LEU A 143 15.24 1.95 9.57
N ASP A 144 15.08 3.22 9.19
CA ASP A 144 14.89 4.32 10.13
C ASP A 144 13.38 4.56 10.33
N ILE A 145 12.87 4.20 11.51
CA ILE A 145 11.45 4.38 11.85
C ILE A 145 11.29 5.72 12.56
N LYS A 146 10.43 6.57 11.99
CA LYS A 146 10.08 7.89 12.54
C LYS A 146 8.79 7.82 13.34
N CYS A 147 8.76 8.54 14.47
CA CYS A 147 7.58 8.68 15.34
C CYS A 147 6.87 7.36 15.67
N PRO A 148 7.59 6.33 16.18
CA PRO A 148 6.98 5.05 16.52
C PRO A 148 5.87 5.22 17.56
N GLN A 149 4.86 4.34 17.48
CA GLN A 149 3.74 4.30 18.42
C GLN A 149 3.71 2.97 19.16
N ASN A 150 3.40 3.02 20.44
CA ASN A 150 3.36 1.85 21.32
C ASN A 150 2.07 1.07 21.03
N SER A 151 2.17 -0.26 20.88
CA SER A 151 1.00 -1.13 20.79
C SER A 151 0.61 -1.70 22.16
N SER A 152 -0.65 -1.57 22.53
CA SER A 152 -1.27 -2.29 23.64
C SER A 152 -2.63 -2.81 23.17
N PRO A 153 -2.94 -4.12 23.27
CA PRO A 153 -2.13 -5.22 23.83
C PRO A 153 -0.90 -5.58 22.97
N PRO A 154 0.04 -6.41 23.50
CA PRO A 154 1.16 -6.91 22.70
C PRO A 154 0.67 -7.72 21.50
N ILE A 155 1.35 -7.56 20.37
CA ILE A 155 0.97 -8.08 19.05
C ILE A 155 1.87 -9.23 18.56
N SER A 156 2.97 -9.52 19.27
CA SER A 156 3.92 -10.58 18.92
C SER A 156 4.56 -11.19 20.17
N TRP A 157 5.58 -12.02 19.95
CA TRP A 157 6.42 -12.59 21.01
C TRP A 157 7.82 -11.99 21.00
N CYS A 158 8.01 -10.86 20.31
CA CYS A 158 9.29 -10.18 20.26
C CYS A 158 9.60 -9.50 21.58
N LYS A 159 10.90 -9.42 21.90
CA LYS A 159 11.35 -8.78 23.14
C LYS A 159 11.08 -7.27 23.16
N LEU A 160 10.94 -6.67 21.98
CA LEU A 160 10.60 -5.27 21.82
C LEU A 160 9.51 -5.09 20.75
N GLU A 161 8.35 -4.62 21.18
CA GLU A 161 7.25 -4.14 20.31
C GLU A 161 6.98 -2.65 20.52
N ASP A 162 7.45 -2.17 21.66
CA ASP A 162 7.29 -0.81 22.12
C ASP A 162 8.63 -0.09 21.93
N PHE A 163 8.63 1.01 21.17
CA PHE A 163 9.79 1.87 21.13
C PHE A 163 9.77 2.67 22.43
N PRO A 164 10.70 2.43 23.38
CA PRO A 164 10.72 3.17 24.63
C PRO A 164 10.68 4.65 24.29
N ARG A 165 9.90 5.44 25.04
CA ARG A 165 9.85 6.91 24.95
C ARG A 165 11.26 7.48 25.09
N MET A 166 12.04 7.43 24.02
CA MET A 166 13.33 8.06 23.92
C MET A 166 12.99 9.53 23.79
N ARG A 167 13.35 10.28 24.82
CA ARG A 167 12.97 11.67 25.09
C ARG A 167 13.67 12.65 24.14
N THR A 168 13.90 12.26 22.90
CA THR A 168 14.65 13.01 21.90
C THR A 168 14.25 12.48 20.53
N GLU A 169 14.15 13.38 19.56
CA GLU A 169 13.78 13.17 18.15
C GLU A 169 14.77 12.26 17.39
N ARG A 170 15.10 11.08 17.93
CA ARG A 170 16.06 10.15 17.36
C ARG A 170 15.34 9.06 16.60
N LEU A 171 15.76 8.89 15.35
CA LEU A 171 15.41 7.79 14.47
C LEU A 171 15.73 6.46 15.16
N ALA A 172 14.74 5.57 15.26
CA ALA A 172 15.02 4.22 15.69
C ALA A 172 15.57 3.44 14.48
N LYS A 173 16.85 3.04 14.56
CA LYS A 173 17.49 2.17 13.56
C LYS A 173 17.16 0.72 13.87
N THR A 174 16.32 0.14 13.03
CA THR A 174 15.91 -1.26 13.14
C THR A 174 16.39 -2.01 11.92
N LEU A 175 17.14 -3.11 12.11
CA LEU A 175 17.47 -4.03 11.03
C LEU A 175 16.25 -4.90 10.79
N VAL A 176 15.52 -4.66 9.70
CA VAL A 176 14.37 -5.48 9.32
C VAL A 176 14.80 -6.44 8.21
N THR A 177 14.55 -7.72 8.45
CA THR A 177 14.77 -8.80 7.50
C THR A 177 13.45 -9.07 6.79
N VAL A 178 13.28 -8.47 5.60
CA VAL A 178 12.22 -8.86 4.67
C VAL A 178 12.82 -9.92 3.73
N THR A 179 12.47 -11.20 3.93
CA THR A 179 12.80 -12.27 2.97
C THR A 179 11.56 -12.74 2.26
#